data_AF-A0A416E0R8-F1
#
_entry.id   AF-A0A416E0R8-F1
#
_cell.length_a   1.000
_cell.length_b   1.000
_cell.length_c   1.000
_cell.angle_alpha   90.00
_cell.angle_beta   90.00
_cell.angle_gamma   90.00
#
_symmetry.space_group_name_H-M   'P 1'
#
loop_
_entity.id
_entity.type
_entity.pdbx_description
1 polymer ?
#
loop_
_entity_poly.entity_id
_entity_poly.type
_entity_poly.pdbx_seq_one_letter_code
_entity_poly.pdbx_strand_id
1 'polypeptide(L)'
;MCLERSERNDKNYDYQYRQWSDSIAFPKVQQGSDNIVYIYKNGFIYYMEEGNDVLVPLCNKVDCLHDRETDQQKIKECNASVDLEELANINPDKDIAIAKCGDYLYCIPLSCYETDERILYRYALDGTAKDVVYKWDGKSSIIVNWIIHRNNLYYAEKRYYEEDEEIKVECTIKRLSLNTFFHRPETVYTAEENLRVLTWGNLQAYGNYVYFEIISMLPKEGDSQKEENNGYDYDRLYNKTFVYDIQADKIEELQIPDMPKSVHILGVQFWQDQIILDPYDDEKRGDEPMPVYIADLDGSNLKVLLEDVPQAGYFLSDGEYLYFFDDWMEDIDDWLRNPGKYVVYDKDMQIVDTFMTPLNENGRAQRFPVGDRNRMYFTYEKEDGTWGVKCWEKKIGEYRGKTITLTEIMDR
;
A
#
# COMPACT_ATOMS: atom_id res chain seq x y z
N MET A 1 30.03 -23.08 5.48
CA MET A 1 29.81 -22.86 4.03
C MET A 1 28.75 -21.78 3.91
N CYS A 2 29.18 -20.53 3.82
CA CYS A 2 28.28 -19.43 3.49
C CYS A 2 27.98 -19.56 1.99
N LEU A 3 26.78 -19.99 1.65
CA LEU A 3 26.28 -19.83 0.29
C LEU A 3 25.96 -18.35 0.14
N GLU A 4 26.81 -17.64 -0.62
CA GLU A 4 26.43 -16.40 -1.29
C GLU A 4 25.21 -16.73 -2.17
N ARG A 5 24.00 -16.60 -1.61
CA ARG A 5 22.80 -16.45 -2.43
C ARG A 5 22.98 -15.11 -3.13
N SER A 6 23.32 -15.16 -4.41
CA SER A 6 23.40 -14.01 -5.30
C SER A 6 22.21 -13.09 -5.03
N GLU A 7 22.47 -11.82 -4.76
CA GLU A 7 21.48 -10.74 -4.79
C GLU A 7 20.83 -10.73 -6.17
N ARG A 8 19.76 -11.51 -6.37
CA ARG A 8 18.79 -11.18 -7.40
C ARG A 8 18.07 -9.94 -6.87
N ASN A 9 18.64 -8.77 -7.15
CA ASN A 9 17.88 -7.52 -7.19
C ASN A 9 16.87 -7.67 -8.32
N ASP A 10 15.79 -8.37 -8.01
CA ASP A 10 14.72 -8.62 -8.97
C ASP A 10 13.94 -7.32 -9.10
N LYS A 11 14.38 -6.49 -10.06
CA LYS A 11 13.73 -5.24 -10.45
C LYS A 11 12.22 -5.41 -10.67
N ASN A 12 11.74 -6.64 -10.89
CA ASN A 12 10.32 -6.89 -11.06
C ASN A 12 9.48 -6.70 -9.79
N TYR A 13 10.09 -6.65 -8.60
CA TYR A 13 9.40 -6.34 -7.33
C TYR A 13 9.63 -4.91 -6.84
N ASP A 14 10.43 -4.11 -7.55
CA ASP A 14 10.52 -2.65 -7.30
C ASP A 14 9.17 -1.96 -7.62
N TYR A 15 8.26 -2.65 -8.32
CA TYR A 15 7.00 -2.08 -8.78
C TYR A 15 5.81 -2.43 -7.89
N GLN A 16 5.41 -1.47 -7.07
CA GLN A 16 4.27 -1.61 -6.16
C GLN A 16 2.90 -1.60 -6.86
N TYR A 17 2.82 -1.23 -8.16
CA TYR A 17 1.56 -1.33 -8.92
C TYR A 17 1.05 -2.77 -9.10
N ARG A 18 1.88 -3.78 -8.80
CA ARG A 18 1.50 -5.21 -8.80
C ARG A 18 0.81 -5.65 -7.51
N GLN A 19 0.55 -4.71 -6.61
CA GLN A 19 -0.11 -4.93 -5.34
C GLN A 19 -1.51 -4.33 -5.37
N TRP A 20 -2.47 -4.97 -4.70
CA TRP A 20 -3.82 -4.43 -4.57
C TRP A 20 -4.52 -4.83 -3.29
N SER A 21 -5.40 -3.95 -2.82
CA SER A 21 -6.34 -4.22 -1.76
C SER A 21 -7.64 -3.44 -1.93
N ASP A 22 -8.67 -3.86 -1.20
CA ASP A 22 -9.96 -3.17 -1.03
C ASP A 22 -9.86 -1.90 -0.16
N SER A 23 -8.68 -1.64 0.42
CA SER A 23 -8.29 -0.43 1.14
C SER A 23 -7.00 0.18 0.57
N ILE A 24 -6.67 1.42 0.93
CA ILE A 24 -5.44 2.08 0.46
C ILE A 24 -4.18 1.48 1.12
N ALA A 25 -4.31 0.81 2.27
CA ALA A 25 -3.18 0.61 3.17
C ALA A 25 -2.52 -0.79 3.15
N PHE A 26 -3.21 -1.85 2.71
CA PHE A 26 -2.75 -3.22 2.99
C PHE A 26 -2.94 -4.21 1.82
N PRO A 27 -1.95 -4.42 0.95
CA PRO A 27 -2.12 -5.23 -0.25
C PRO A 27 -2.45 -6.70 0.05
N LYS A 28 -3.61 -7.15 -0.40
CA LYS A 28 -4.11 -8.54 -0.28
C LYS A 28 -3.84 -9.37 -1.53
N VAL A 29 -3.57 -8.72 -2.65
CA VAL A 29 -3.17 -9.37 -3.90
C VAL A 29 -1.77 -8.90 -4.24
N GLN A 30 -0.90 -9.85 -4.57
CA GLN A 30 0.46 -9.61 -5.04
C GLN A 30 0.65 -10.41 -6.33
N GLN A 31 0.74 -9.71 -7.46
CA GLN A 31 1.11 -10.31 -8.73
C GLN A 31 2.64 -10.42 -8.81
N GLY A 32 3.13 -11.62 -9.06
CA GLY A 32 4.55 -11.91 -9.25
C GLY A 32 5.00 -11.73 -10.70
N SER A 33 6.31 -11.81 -10.94
CA SER A 33 6.93 -11.85 -12.27
C SER A 33 6.99 -13.26 -12.87
N ASP A 34 6.58 -14.26 -12.09
CA ASP A 34 6.58 -15.69 -12.37
C ASP A 34 5.23 -16.18 -12.93
N ASN A 35 4.35 -15.26 -13.36
CA ASN A 35 2.97 -15.54 -13.73
C ASN A 35 2.18 -16.21 -12.58
N ILE A 36 2.53 -15.88 -11.33
CA ILE A 36 1.81 -16.34 -10.15
C ILE A 36 1.20 -15.11 -9.47
N VAL A 37 -0.08 -15.24 -9.11
CA VAL A 37 -0.81 -14.26 -8.31
C VAL A 37 -1.00 -14.85 -6.92
N TYR A 38 -0.52 -14.16 -5.89
CA TYR A 38 -0.79 -14.49 -4.50
C TYR A 38 -1.98 -13.67 -4.00
N ILE A 39 -2.87 -14.31 -3.26
CA ILE A 39 -4.12 -13.71 -2.80
C ILE A 39 -4.36 -14.10 -1.35
N TYR A 40 -4.56 -13.10 -0.49
CA TYR A 40 -5.06 -13.29 0.86
C TYR A 40 -6.59 -13.12 0.88
N LYS A 41 -7.29 -14.08 1.50
CA LYS A 41 -8.73 -14.00 1.75
C LYS A 41 -9.14 -14.93 2.88
N ASN A 42 -10.06 -14.49 3.74
CA ASN A 42 -10.71 -15.29 4.79
C ASN A 42 -9.72 -16.03 5.73
N GLY A 43 -8.59 -15.42 6.07
CA GLY A 43 -7.59 -16.05 6.94
C GLY A 43 -6.60 -16.97 6.24
N PHE A 44 -6.64 -17.08 4.91
CA PHE A 44 -5.76 -17.96 4.14
C PHE A 44 -5.07 -17.25 3.00
N ILE A 45 -3.88 -17.73 2.65
CA ILE A 45 -3.12 -17.33 1.47
C ILE A 45 -3.29 -18.39 0.39
N TYR A 46 -3.65 -17.94 -0.80
CA TYR A 46 -3.78 -18.73 -2.01
C TYR A 46 -2.77 -18.26 -3.05
N TYR A 47 -2.47 -19.13 -4.00
CA TYR A 47 -1.80 -18.77 -5.23
C TYR A 47 -2.59 -19.27 -6.44
N MET A 48 -2.39 -18.61 -7.56
CA MET A 48 -2.97 -18.97 -8.85
C MET A 48 -1.92 -18.71 -9.94
N GLU A 49 -1.72 -19.68 -10.82
CA GLU A 49 -0.96 -19.48 -12.05
C GLU A 49 -1.83 -18.76 -13.08
N GLU A 50 -1.30 -17.71 -13.71
CA GLU A 50 -2.06 -16.93 -14.68
C GLU A 50 -2.52 -17.80 -15.86
N GLY A 51 -3.84 -17.79 -16.12
CA GLY A 51 -4.47 -18.57 -17.18
C GLY A 51 -4.77 -20.04 -16.82
N ASN A 52 -4.41 -20.49 -15.61
CA ASN A 52 -4.79 -21.81 -15.10
C ASN A 52 -6.11 -21.76 -14.31
N ASP A 53 -6.63 -20.57 -13.98
CA ASP A 53 -7.94 -20.32 -13.37
C ASP A 53 -8.27 -21.28 -12.21
N VAL A 54 -7.26 -21.63 -11.38
CA VAL A 54 -7.37 -22.50 -10.21
C VAL A 54 -6.68 -21.86 -9.01
N LEU A 55 -7.43 -21.63 -7.93
CA LEU A 55 -6.93 -21.12 -6.65
C LEU A 55 -6.51 -22.28 -5.76
N VAL A 56 -5.21 -22.31 -5.46
CA VAL A 56 -4.60 -23.35 -4.62
C VAL A 56 -4.17 -22.72 -3.29
N PRO A 57 -4.56 -23.27 -2.14
CA PRO A 57 -4.04 -22.80 -0.85
C PRO A 57 -2.52 -22.97 -0.82
N LEU A 58 -1.80 -22.00 -0.24
CA LEU A 58 -0.33 -22.04 -0.12
C LEU A 58 0.13 -23.04 0.98
N CYS A 59 -0.21 -24.31 0.80
CA CYS A 59 0.06 -25.39 1.74
C CYS A 59 0.22 -26.71 0.99
N ASN A 60 1.27 -27.46 1.31
CA ASN A 60 1.54 -28.77 0.71
C ASN A 60 1.23 -29.96 1.63
N LYS A 61 0.65 -29.71 2.81
CA LYS A 61 0.36 -30.75 3.79
C LYS A 61 -0.77 -31.65 3.28
N VAL A 62 -0.50 -32.95 3.27
CA VAL A 62 -1.50 -33.98 2.95
C VAL A 62 -2.62 -33.93 3.99
N ASP A 63 -3.86 -34.15 3.56
CA ASP A 63 -5.07 -34.17 4.39
C ASP A 63 -5.38 -32.87 5.14
N CYS A 64 -4.81 -31.73 4.72
CA CYS A 64 -5.18 -30.44 5.27
C CYS A 64 -6.49 -29.95 4.63
N LEU A 65 -7.49 -29.63 5.45
CA LEU A 65 -8.79 -29.13 4.98
C LEU A 65 -8.80 -27.62 4.73
N HIS A 66 -7.73 -26.90 5.10
CA HIS A 66 -7.54 -25.47 4.85
C HIS A 66 -8.74 -24.63 5.34
N ASP A 67 -9.34 -23.86 4.44
CA ASP A 67 -10.52 -23.01 4.64
C ASP A 67 -11.81 -23.79 4.93
N ARG A 68 -11.77 -25.12 4.82
CA ARG A 68 -12.87 -26.02 5.20
C ARG A 68 -12.64 -26.70 6.55
N GLU A 69 -11.48 -26.47 7.17
CA GLU A 69 -11.20 -27.01 8.51
C GLU A 69 -12.05 -26.29 9.56
N THR A 70 -12.58 -27.05 10.51
CA THR A 70 -13.37 -26.50 11.64
C THR A 70 -12.60 -26.56 12.96
N ASP A 71 -11.57 -27.41 13.03
CA ASP A 71 -10.68 -27.54 14.18
C ASP A 71 -9.64 -26.41 14.17
N GLN A 72 -9.73 -25.52 15.14
CA GLN A 72 -8.85 -24.35 15.28
C GLN A 72 -7.37 -24.73 15.42
N GLN A 73 -7.06 -25.87 16.05
CA GLN A 73 -5.68 -26.32 16.18
C GLN A 73 -5.11 -26.76 14.83
N LYS A 74 -5.92 -27.46 14.03
CA LYS A 74 -5.52 -27.86 12.67
C LYS A 74 -5.42 -26.69 11.70
N ILE A 75 -6.26 -25.66 11.86
CA ILE A 75 -6.12 -24.40 11.09
C ILE A 75 -4.76 -23.77 11.38
N LYS A 76 -4.35 -23.67 12.65
CA LYS A 76 -3.04 -23.13 13.04
C LYS A 76 -1.86 -23.94 12.47
N GLU A 77 -2.06 -25.25 12.29
CA GLU A 77 -1.09 -26.13 11.65
C GLU A 77 -1.05 -26.00 10.12
N CYS A 78 -2.05 -25.41 9.47
CA CYS A 78 -2.03 -25.18 8.03
C CYS A 78 -0.92 -24.19 7.64
N ASN A 79 -0.12 -24.53 6.62
CA ASN A 79 0.90 -23.60 6.14
C ASN A 79 0.29 -22.39 5.42
N ALA A 80 -0.94 -22.50 4.88
CA ALA A 80 -1.62 -21.41 4.19
C ALA A 80 -2.36 -20.46 5.14
N SER A 81 -2.59 -20.85 6.39
CA SER A 81 -3.35 -20.01 7.32
C SER A 81 -2.53 -18.82 7.79
N VAL A 82 -3.16 -17.67 7.90
CA VAL A 82 -2.64 -16.52 8.64
C VAL A 82 -3.19 -16.62 10.05
N ASP A 83 -2.29 -16.66 11.04
CA ASP A 83 -2.71 -16.81 12.43
C ASP A 83 -3.37 -15.51 12.89
N LEU A 84 -4.68 -15.55 13.02
CA LEU A 84 -5.51 -14.51 13.62
C LEU A 84 -5.87 -15.05 15.00
N GLU A 85 -5.15 -14.63 16.03
CA GLU A 85 -5.51 -14.97 17.41
C GLU A 85 -6.98 -14.61 17.68
N GLU A 86 -7.67 -15.49 18.42
CA GLU A 86 -9.00 -15.46 19.10
C GLU A 86 -9.85 -14.16 19.09
N LEU A 87 -9.86 -13.40 18.02
CA LEU A 87 -10.62 -12.17 17.88
C LEU A 87 -11.85 -12.52 17.05
N ALA A 88 -12.77 -13.26 17.67
CA ALA A 88 -14.05 -13.69 17.09
C ALA A 88 -14.92 -12.54 16.53
N ASN A 89 -14.50 -11.28 16.73
CA ASN A 89 -15.19 -10.06 16.33
C ASN A 89 -14.41 -9.21 15.30
N ILE A 90 -13.21 -9.63 14.84
CA ILE A 90 -12.47 -8.93 13.79
C ILE A 90 -12.76 -9.61 12.46
N ASN A 91 -13.19 -8.81 11.47
CA ASN A 91 -13.28 -9.27 10.09
C ASN A 91 -11.86 -9.70 9.67
N PRO A 92 -11.62 -10.98 9.34
CA PRO A 92 -10.29 -11.51 9.03
C PRO A 92 -9.65 -10.79 7.85
N ASP A 93 -10.46 -10.18 6.97
CA ASP A 93 -9.95 -9.42 5.85
C ASP A 93 -9.52 -7.98 6.22
N LYS A 94 -9.73 -7.51 7.45
CA LYS A 94 -9.26 -6.16 7.82
C LYS A 94 -7.78 -6.15 8.16
N ASP A 95 -7.08 -5.16 7.62
CA ASP A 95 -5.71 -4.80 8.00
C ASP A 95 -4.66 -5.93 7.81
N ILE A 96 -4.71 -6.63 6.67
CA ILE A 96 -3.71 -7.63 6.32
C ILE A 96 -3.06 -7.29 4.99
N ALA A 97 -1.73 -7.33 4.99
CA ALA A 97 -0.92 -7.19 3.79
C ALA A 97 -0.08 -8.45 3.56
N ILE A 98 0.15 -8.74 2.28
CA ILE A 98 1.12 -9.72 1.82
C ILE A 98 2.11 -9.05 0.86
N ALA A 99 3.36 -9.47 0.90
CA ALA A 99 4.38 -9.00 -0.05
C ALA A 99 5.37 -10.12 -0.37
N LYS A 100 5.70 -10.26 -1.65
CA LYS A 100 6.69 -11.26 -2.10
C LYS A 100 8.09 -10.66 -2.10
N CYS A 101 9.06 -11.42 -1.61
CA CYS A 101 10.48 -11.07 -1.74
C CYS A 101 11.32 -12.34 -1.85
N GLY A 102 12.04 -12.47 -2.97
CA GLY A 102 12.82 -13.67 -3.27
C GLY A 102 11.94 -14.93 -3.31
N ASP A 103 12.38 -15.96 -2.59
CA ASP A 103 11.73 -17.28 -2.52
C ASP A 103 10.64 -17.36 -1.43
N TYR A 104 10.16 -16.22 -0.92
CA TYR A 104 9.18 -16.18 0.16
C TYR A 104 8.09 -15.14 -0.07
N LEU A 105 6.91 -15.42 0.49
CA LEU A 105 5.85 -14.46 0.69
C LEU A 105 5.84 -14.08 2.17
N TYR A 106 5.72 -12.80 2.48
CA TYR A 106 5.69 -12.27 3.83
C TYR A 106 4.31 -11.75 4.16
N CYS A 107 3.92 -11.85 5.42
CA CYS A 107 2.64 -11.39 5.94
C CYS A 107 2.82 -10.81 7.33
N ILE A 108 2.18 -9.68 7.59
CA ILE A 108 1.98 -9.15 8.94
C ILE A 108 0.46 -9.06 9.14
N PRO A 109 -0.14 -9.92 9.97
CA PRO A 109 -1.51 -9.71 10.39
C PRO A 109 -1.55 -8.49 11.31
N LEU A 110 -2.20 -7.41 10.89
CA LEU A 110 -2.33 -6.22 11.74
C LEU A 110 -3.61 -6.37 12.54
N SER A 111 -3.51 -6.92 13.75
CA SER A 111 -4.59 -6.76 14.72
C SER A 111 -4.63 -5.27 15.12
N CYS A 112 -5.79 -4.65 14.92
CA CYS A 112 -5.92 -3.22 15.15
C CYS A 112 -5.89 -2.84 16.63
N TYR A 113 -6.13 -3.76 17.60
CA TYR A 113 -6.28 -3.31 18.99
C TYR A 113 -5.79 -4.20 20.16
N GLU A 114 -5.56 -5.51 20.08
CA GLU A 114 -5.51 -6.31 21.34
C GLU A 114 -4.62 -7.58 21.35
N THR A 115 -3.55 -7.69 20.57
CA THR A 115 -2.65 -8.86 20.68
C THR A 115 -1.38 -8.54 21.49
N ASP A 116 -0.96 -9.50 22.33
CA ASP A 116 0.27 -9.38 23.13
C ASP A 116 1.53 -9.34 22.24
N GLU A 117 1.45 -9.91 21.04
CA GLU A 117 2.53 -9.93 20.05
C GLU A 117 2.03 -9.53 18.66
N ARG A 118 2.88 -8.85 17.89
CA ARG A 118 2.72 -8.74 16.43
C ARG A 118 3.82 -9.55 15.77
N ILE A 119 3.49 -10.27 14.70
CA ILE A 119 4.39 -11.28 14.12
C ILE A 119 4.56 -11.04 12.62
N LEU A 120 5.82 -11.04 12.17
CA LEU A 120 6.16 -11.15 10.75
C LEU A 120 6.29 -12.63 10.41
N TYR A 121 5.38 -13.11 9.58
CA TYR A 121 5.46 -14.45 9.01
C TYR A 121 6.17 -14.42 7.65
N ARG A 122 6.87 -15.51 7.33
CA ARG A 122 7.22 -15.84 5.95
C ARG A 122 6.69 -17.22 5.57
N TYR A 123 6.31 -17.36 4.31
CA TYR A 123 5.75 -18.55 3.71
C TYR A 123 6.64 -18.95 2.54
N ALA A 124 7.03 -20.22 2.48
CA ALA A 124 7.68 -20.78 1.30
C ALA A 124 6.68 -20.78 0.14
N LEU A 125 7.12 -20.37 -1.05
CA LEU A 125 6.23 -20.24 -2.22
C LEU A 125 5.68 -21.58 -2.72
N ASP A 126 6.30 -22.70 -2.33
CA ASP A 126 5.83 -24.07 -2.60
C ASP A 126 4.89 -24.62 -1.51
N GLY A 127 4.54 -23.80 -0.51
CA GLY A 127 3.66 -24.18 0.59
C GLY A 127 4.27 -25.18 1.59
N THR A 128 5.58 -25.44 1.54
CA THR A 128 6.27 -26.39 2.44
C THR A 128 6.43 -25.89 3.87
N ALA A 129 6.52 -24.58 4.06
CA ALA A 129 6.85 -23.99 5.36
C ALA A 129 6.17 -22.65 5.60
N LYS A 130 5.87 -22.40 6.88
CA LYS A 130 5.45 -21.13 7.46
C LYS A 130 6.34 -20.90 8.69
N ASP A 131 7.12 -19.83 8.68
CA ASP A 131 8.04 -19.48 9.77
C ASP A 131 7.68 -18.13 10.39
N VAL A 132 8.02 -17.98 11.68
CA VAL A 132 8.10 -16.68 12.34
C VAL A 132 9.47 -16.06 12.07
N VAL A 133 9.49 -14.87 11.45
CA VAL A 133 10.72 -14.12 11.13
C VAL A 133 11.06 -13.16 12.26
N TYR A 134 10.08 -12.39 12.72
CA TYR A 134 10.27 -11.38 13.75
C TYR A 134 9.00 -11.21 14.59
N LYS A 135 9.18 -10.82 15.86
CA LYS A 135 8.11 -10.53 16.79
C LYS A 135 8.31 -9.15 17.39
N TRP A 136 7.29 -8.31 17.34
CA TRP A 136 7.24 -7.05 18.08
C TRP A 136 6.49 -7.26 19.39
N ASP A 137 6.85 -6.47 20.40
CA ASP A 137 6.04 -6.30 21.61
C ASP A 137 4.75 -5.56 21.23
N GLY A 138 3.63 -6.31 21.17
CA GLY A 138 2.34 -5.79 20.70
C GLY A 138 1.73 -4.74 21.62
N LYS A 139 2.16 -4.68 22.89
CA LYS A 139 1.65 -3.71 23.88
C LYS A 139 2.19 -2.32 23.67
N SER A 140 3.46 -2.23 23.28
CA SER A 140 4.15 -0.95 23.12
C SER A 140 4.28 -0.53 21.66
N SER A 141 4.27 -1.46 20.71
CA SER A 141 4.59 -1.20 19.30
C SER A 141 3.40 -1.48 18.37
N ILE A 142 2.98 -0.47 17.62
CA ILE A 142 1.93 -0.55 16.60
C ILE A 142 2.57 -0.37 15.23
N ILE A 143 2.42 -1.36 14.37
CA ILE A 143 2.83 -1.27 12.97
C ILE A 143 1.65 -0.73 12.17
N VAL A 144 1.84 0.40 11.49
CA VAL A 144 0.75 1.12 10.80
C VAL A 144 0.77 0.90 9.30
N ASN A 145 1.95 0.78 8.72
CA ASN A 145 2.15 0.54 7.29
C ASN A 145 3.49 -0.15 7.08
N TRP A 146 3.63 -0.97 6.04
CA TRP A 146 4.88 -1.62 5.72
C TRP A 146 4.97 -2.01 4.25
N ILE A 147 6.20 -2.12 3.77
CA ILE A 147 6.55 -2.65 2.45
C ILE A 147 7.79 -3.51 2.57
N ILE A 148 8.01 -4.41 1.62
CA ILE A 148 9.31 -5.05 1.45
C ILE A 148 9.94 -4.54 0.17
N HIS A 149 11.18 -4.10 0.28
CA HIS A 149 11.97 -3.64 -0.83
C HIS A 149 13.41 -4.13 -0.67
N ARG A 150 13.93 -4.79 -1.71
CA ARG A 150 15.33 -5.26 -1.77
C ARG A 150 15.79 -5.98 -0.50
N ASN A 151 15.03 -7.01 -0.09
CA ASN A 151 15.28 -7.82 1.10
C ASN A 151 15.28 -7.08 2.44
N ASN A 152 14.64 -5.92 2.49
CA ASN A 152 14.41 -5.17 3.72
C ASN A 152 12.91 -4.96 3.90
N LEU A 153 12.41 -5.21 5.10
CA LEU A 153 11.11 -4.73 5.53
C LEU A 153 11.28 -3.29 5.99
N TYR A 154 10.57 -2.37 5.34
CA TYR A 154 10.40 -1.00 5.81
C TYR A 154 9.03 -0.88 6.43
N TYR A 155 8.94 -0.27 7.61
CA TYR A 155 7.68 -0.16 8.32
C TYR A 155 7.58 1.09 9.17
N ALA A 156 6.37 1.60 9.26
CA ALA A 156 5.98 2.70 10.13
C ALA A 156 5.56 2.14 11.49
N GLU A 157 6.22 2.58 12.57
CA GLU A 157 5.97 2.14 13.94
C GLU A 157 5.53 3.30 14.82
N LYS A 158 4.44 3.09 15.56
CA LYS A 158 4.05 3.92 16.71
C LYS A 158 4.48 3.20 17.96
N ARG A 159 5.23 3.88 18.83
CA ARG A 159 5.60 3.34 20.14
C ARG A 159 5.06 4.18 21.28
N TYR A 160 4.42 3.53 22.24
CA TYR A 160 4.02 4.14 23.51
C TYR A 160 4.97 3.71 24.61
N TYR A 161 5.45 4.65 25.41
CA TYR A 161 6.28 4.36 26.57
C TYR A 161 6.07 5.42 27.65
N GLU A 162 6.35 5.05 28.89
CA GLU A 162 6.27 5.94 30.04
C GLU A 162 7.66 6.56 30.30
N GLU A 163 7.71 7.88 30.41
CA GLU A 163 8.89 8.64 30.80
C GLU A 163 8.45 9.81 31.70
N ASP A 164 9.05 9.94 32.88
CA ASP A 164 8.70 10.97 33.87
C ASP A 164 7.20 11.02 34.25
N GLU A 165 6.57 9.86 34.43
CA GLU A 165 5.11 9.70 34.73
C GLU A 165 4.18 10.20 33.60
N GLU A 166 4.72 10.55 32.43
CA GLU A 166 3.94 10.90 31.23
C GLU A 166 4.05 9.79 30.16
N ILE A 167 2.93 9.50 29.49
CA ILE A 167 2.93 8.61 28.32
C ILE A 167 3.44 9.41 27.13
N LYS A 168 4.59 9.00 26.60
CA LYS A 168 5.15 9.53 25.36
C LYS A 168 4.81 8.65 24.18
N VAL A 169 4.77 9.28 23.02
CA VAL A 169 4.49 8.66 21.73
C VAL A 169 5.65 8.95 20.80
N GLU A 170 6.30 7.91 20.31
CA GLU A 170 7.34 8.00 19.29
C GLU A 170 6.79 7.43 17.98
N CYS A 171 6.93 8.17 16.87
CA CYS A 171 6.57 7.72 15.54
C CYS A 171 7.85 7.59 14.71
N THR A 172 8.13 6.38 14.21
CA THR A 172 9.38 6.08 13.49
C THR A 172 9.11 5.36 12.17
N ILE A 173 10.00 5.57 11.21
CA ILE A 173 10.19 4.67 10.08
C ILE A 173 11.38 3.78 10.41
N LYS A 174 11.20 2.47 10.31
CA LYS A 174 12.22 1.47 10.62
C LYS A 174 12.51 0.59 9.43
N ARG A 175 13.73 0.05 9.40
CA ARG A 175 14.22 -0.96 8.47
C ARG A 175 14.57 -2.22 9.23
N LEU A 176 14.14 -3.37 8.73
CA LEU A 176 14.53 -4.69 9.21
C LEU A 176 15.11 -5.51 8.06
N SER A 177 16.38 -5.89 8.16
CA SER A 177 16.98 -6.76 7.15
C SER A 177 16.39 -8.17 7.23
N LEU A 178 15.97 -8.70 6.07
CA LEU A 178 15.42 -10.05 5.92
C LEU A 178 16.49 -11.08 5.52
N ASN A 179 17.70 -10.62 5.18
CA ASN A 179 18.82 -11.46 4.75
C ASN A 179 19.69 -11.98 5.91
N THR A 180 19.47 -11.48 7.13
CA THR A 180 20.23 -11.91 8.31
C THR A 180 19.47 -12.97 9.09
N PHE A 181 20.20 -13.79 9.86
CA PHE A 181 19.57 -14.70 10.82
C PHE A 181 19.16 -13.97 12.11
N PHE A 182 19.92 -12.93 12.48
CA PHE A 182 19.64 -12.09 13.62
C PHE A 182 19.01 -10.78 13.14
N HIS A 183 17.68 -10.73 13.26
CA HIS A 183 16.88 -9.58 12.87
C HIS A 183 16.97 -8.50 13.96
N ARG A 184 17.44 -7.30 13.59
CA ARG A 184 17.49 -6.12 14.46
C ARG A 184 16.93 -4.94 13.68
N PRO A 185 15.82 -4.34 14.13
CA PRO A 185 15.31 -3.13 13.50
C PRO A 185 16.27 -1.95 13.68
N GLU A 186 16.41 -1.17 12.63
CA GLU A 186 17.17 0.07 12.59
C GLU A 186 16.20 1.22 12.33
N THR A 187 16.38 2.33 13.05
CA THR A 187 15.58 3.54 12.81
C THR A 187 16.12 4.27 11.59
N VAL A 188 15.25 4.44 10.59
CA VAL A 188 15.50 5.26 9.40
C VAL A 188 15.16 6.72 9.70
N TYR A 189 13.99 6.94 10.31
CA TYR A 189 13.51 8.28 10.64
C TYR A 189 12.75 8.29 11.96
N THR A 190 12.87 9.37 12.72
CA THR A 190 12.06 9.67 13.90
C THR A 190 11.37 11.00 13.69
N ALA A 191 10.04 11.04 13.86
CA ALA A 191 9.28 12.28 13.79
C ALA A 191 9.70 13.24 14.91
N GLU A 192 9.70 14.54 14.62
CA GLU A 192 10.02 15.57 15.61
C GLU A 192 9.05 15.52 16.80
N GLU A 193 9.55 15.67 18.04
CA GLU A 193 8.78 15.47 19.27
C GLU A 193 7.58 16.44 19.42
N ASN A 194 7.65 17.61 18.78
CA ASN A 194 6.59 18.61 18.77
C ASN A 194 5.47 18.32 17.75
N LEU A 195 5.63 17.31 16.89
CA LEU A 195 4.62 16.94 15.92
C LEU A 195 3.59 16.01 16.57
N ARG A 196 2.33 16.46 16.60
CA ARG A 196 1.20 15.55 16.87
C ARG A 196 0.86 14.79 15.59
N VAL A 197 1.60 13.71 15.35
CA VAL A 197 1.41 12.87 14.17
C VAL A 197 0.00 12.26 14.17
N LEU A 198 -0.78 12.60 13.14
CA LEU A 198 -2.12 12.07 12.87
C LEU A 198 -2.05 10.76 12.09
N THR A 199 -1.22 10.74 11.05
CA THR A 199 -1.00 9.60 10.16
C THR A 199 0.42 9.67 9.63
N TRP A 200 1.09 8.54 9.51
CA TRP A 200 2.43 8.45 8.93
C TRP A 200 2.59 7.10 8.24
N GLY A 201 3.40 7.05 7.20
CA GLY A 201 3.54 5.88 6.36
C GLY A 201 3.32 6.22 4.90
N ASN A 202 2.32 5.60 4.26
CA ASN A 202 2.22 5.56 2.79
C ASN A 202 3.55 5.14 2.14
N LEU A 203 4.15 4.06 2.68
CA LEU A 203 5.47 3.65 2.27
C LEU A 203 5.44 3.20 0.81
N GLN A 204 6.28 3.82 0.00
CA GLN A 204 6.52 3.40 -1.37
C GLN A 204 8.01 3.20 -1.62
N ALA A 205 8.38 2.43 -2.62
CA ALA A 205 9.79 2.25 -2.97
C ALA A 205 9.97 1.99 -4.46
N TYR A 206 11.07 2.53 -4.99
CA TYR A 206 11.52 2.26 -6.35
C TYR A 206 13.02 2.48 -6.44
N GLY A 207 13.74 1.60 -7.15
CA GLY A 207 15.18 1.74 -7.28
C GLY A 207 15.88 1.71 -5.92
N ASN A 208 16.73 2.70 -5.63
CA ASN A 208 17.43 2.82 -4.36
C ASN A 208 16.69 3.67 -3.32
N TYR A 209 15.40 3.95 -3.54
CA TYR A 209 14.68 4.95 -2.75
C TYR A 209 13.45 4.35 -2.07
N VAL A 210 13.19 4.83 -0.85
CA VAL A 210 11.94 4.61 -0.11
C VAL A 210 11.32 5.97 0.17
N TYR A 211 10.02 6.09 -0.09
CA TYR A 211 9.24 7.29 0.11
C TYR A 211 8.24 7.07 1.22
N PHE A 212 7.95 8.12 1.98
CA PHE A 212 6.96 8.08 3.06
C PHE A 212 6.41 9.47 3.36
N GLU A 213 5.22 9.50 3.94
CA GLU A 213 4.50 10.69 4.34
C GLU A 213 4.40 10.82 5.85
N ILE A 214 4.37 12.07 6.30
CA ILE A 214 4.04 12.45 7.67
C ILE A 214 2.93 13.49 7.61
N ILE A 215 1.79 13.11 8.17
CA ILE A 215 0.63 13.97 8.36
C ILE A 215 0.48 14.25 9.85
N SER A 216 0.58 15.51 10.23
CA SER A 216 0.60 16.00 11.61
C SER A 216 -0.15 17.34 11.69
N MET A 217 -0.41 17.81 12.91
CA MET A 217 -0.88 19.18 13.14
C MET A 217 0.19 19.98 13.86
N LEU A 218 0.45 21.20 13.36
CA LEU A 218 1.33 22.13 14.05
C LEU A 218 0.56 22.91 15.12
N PRO A 219 1.10 23.02 16.34
CA PRO A 219 0.53 23.90 17.37
C PRO A 219 0.55 25.37 16.90
N LYS A 220 -0.41 26.17 17.36
CA LYS A 220 -0.44 27.62 17.04
C LYS A 220 0.84 28.31 17.50
N GLU A 221 1.37 29.22 16.69
CA GLU A 221 2.53 30.04 17.08
C GLU A 221 2.13 30.97 18.25
N GLY A 222 2.72 30.75 19.42
CA GLY A 222 2.61 31.66 20.57
C GLY A 222 1.78 31.18 21.76
N ASP A 223 1.05 30.06 21.65
CA ASP A 223 0.29 29.50 22.77
C ASP A 223 1.07 28.38 23.47
N SER A 224 1.75 28.75 24.56
CA SER A 224 2.30 27.82 25.55
C SER A 224 1.29 27.50 26.67
N GLN A 225 0.00 27.41 26.35
CA GLN A 225 -1.03 27.12 27.37
C GLN A 225 -1.77 25.82 27.04
N LYS A 226 -1.45 24.78 27.84
CA LYS A 226 -2.31 23.61 28.06
C LYS A 226 -3.61 24.12 28.69
N GLU A 227 -4.61 24.49 27.90
CA GLU A 227 -5.98 24.64 28.43
C GLU A 227 -6.68 23.28 28.47
N GLU A 228 -7.26 22.97 29.63
CA GLU A 228 -7.87 21.70 30.05
C GLU A 228 -9.21 21.36 29.32
N ASN A 229 -9.44 21.87 28.12
CA ASN A 229 -10.61 21.53 27.32
C ASN A 229 -10.19 20.82 26.04
N ASN A 230 -10.82 19.68 25.75
CA ASN A 230 -10.57 18.72 24.65
C ASN A 230 -10.69 19.28 23.21
N GLY A 231 -10.45 20.56 22.97
CA GLY A 231 -10.34 21.19 21.65
C GLY A 231 -9.00 21.92 21.57
N TYR A 232 -7.94 21.18 21.23
CA TYR A 232 -6.65 21.80 20.92
C TYR A 232 -6.81 22.71 19.69
N ASP A 233 -6.40 23.96 19.83
CA ASP A 233 -6.39 24.95 18.76
C ASP A 233 -5.14 24.67 17.90
N TYR A 234 -5.33 24.22 16.66
CA TYR A 234 -4.24 23.93 15.71
C TYR A 234 -4.44 24.78 14.45
N ASP A 235 -3.37 25.41 13.98
CA ASP A 235 -3.46 26.40 12.89
C ASP A 235 -3.30 25.78 11.50
N ARG A 236 -2.49 24.71 11.35
CA ARG A 236 -2.12 24.23 10.02
C ARG A 236 -1.75 22.74 9.96
N LEU A 237 -2.19 22.10 8.88
CA LEU A 237 -1.79 20.74 8.52
C LEU A 237 -0.30 20.74 8.16
N TYR A 238 0.45 19.86 8.81
CA TYR A 238 1.78 19.47 8.37
C TYR A 238 1.61 18.20 7.55
N ASN A 239 1.72 18.30 6.23
CA ASN A 239 1.73 17.15 5.35
C ASN A 239 2.99 17.21 4.49
N LYS A 240 3.91 16.27 4.71
CA LYS A 240 5.20 16.25 4.03
C LYS A 240 5.53 14.85 3.54
N THR A 241 6.01 14.78 2.31
CA THR A 241 6.56 13.57 1.71
C THR A 241 8.08 13.62 1.75
N PHE A 242 8.71 12.52 2.15
CA PHE A 242 10.15 12.35 2.27
C PHE A 242 10.64 11.25 1.32
N VAL A 243 11.91 11.34 0.94
CA VAL A 243 12.64 10.31 0.20
C VAL A 243 13.88 9.89 1.01
N TYR A 244 14.05 8.59 1.18
CA TYR A 244 15.21 7.94 1.79
C TYR A 244 16.04 7.25 0.71
N ASP A 245 17.27 7.71 0.50
CA ASP A 245 18.28 7.05 -0.32
C ASP A 245 18.94 5.93 0.49
N ILE A 246 18.67 4.69 0.11
CA ILE A 246 19.17 3.47 0.78
C ILE A 246 20.69 3.35 0.67
N GLN A 247 21.29 3.82 -0.42
CA GLN A 247 22.75 3.70 -0.64
C GLN A 247 23.52 4.80 0.09
N ALA A 248 23.00 6.03 0.05
CA ALA A 248 23.61 7.16 0.75
C ALA A 248 23.27 7.19 2.25
N ASP A 249 22.28 6.40 2.68
CA ASP A 249 21.71 6.41 4.04
C ASP A 249 21.26 7.82 4.44
N LYS A 250 20.54 8.50 3.54
CA LYS A 250 20.17 9.92 3.66
C LYS A 250 18.69 10.11 3.41
N ILE A 251 18.08 11.00 4.18
CA ILE A 251 16.68 11.41 4.02
C ILE A 251 16.62 12.87 3.59
N GLU A 252 15.74 13.15 2.65
CA GLU A 252 15.39 14.49 2.21
C GLU A 252 13.87 14.64 2.12
N GLU A 253 13.40 15.88 2.28
CA GLU A 253 12.00 16.24 2.02
C GLU A 253 11.84 16.49 0.51
N LEU A 254 10.81 15.92 -0.09
CA LEU A 254 10.45 16.26 -1.47
C LEU A 254 9.81 17.64 -1.50
N GLN A 255 10.31 18.52 -2.36
CA GLN A 255 9.87 19.91 -2.45
C GLN A 255 9.63 20.33 -3.89
N ILE A 256 8.59 21.14 -4.09
CA ILE A 256 8.39 21.91 -5.31
C ILE A 256 8.76 23.36 -4.98
N PRO A 257 9.71 23.98 -5.71
CA PRO A 257 10.14 25.35 -5.43
C PRO A 257 8.99 26.36 -5.43
N ASP A 258 9.08 27.36 -4.56
CA ASP A 258 8.14 28.48 -4.47
C ASP A 258 6.68 28.10 -4.15
N MET A 259 6.43 26.89 -3.64
CA MET A 259 5.09 26.47 -3.25
C MET A 259 4.53 27.27 -2.06
N PRO A 260 3.24 27.68 -2.13
CA PRO A 260 2.55 28.24 -0.98
C PRO A 260 2.52 27.27 0.21
N LYS A 261 2.33 27.85 1.38
CA LYS A 261 2.20 27.12 2.64
C LYS A 261 0.96 26.17 2.66
N SER A 262 -0.10 26.48 1.94
CA SER A 262 -1.28 25.61 1.85
C SER A 262 -1.05 24.36 0.99
N VAL A 263 0.05 24.32 0.23
CA VAL A 263 0.32 23.25 -0.73
C VAL A 263 1.23 22.18 -0.14
N HIS A 264 0.88 20.92 -0.40
CA HIS A 264 1.65 19.76 0.00
C HIS A 264 1.61 18.66 -1.08
N ILE A 265 2.53 17.70 -1.00
CA ILE A 265 2.60 16.56 -1.92
C ILE A 265 1.93 15.38 -1.23
N LEU A 266 0.86 14.83 -1.82
CA LEU A 266 0.04 13.72 -1.30
C LEU A 266 0.64 12.32 -1.56
N GLY A 267 1.90 12.26 -1.97
CA GLY A 267 2.64 11.04 -2.28
C GLY A 267 3.34 11.11 -3.63
N VAL A 268 3.89 9.96 -4.04
CA VAL A 268 4.59 9.81 -5.32
C VAL A 268 3.93 8.74 -6.18
N GLN A 269 4.12 8.84 -7.48
CA GLN A 269 3.80 7.77 -8.44
C GLN A 269 5.00 7.51 -9.34
N PHE A 270 5.27 6.25 -9.66
CA PHE A 270 6.45 5.88 -10.46
C PHE A 270 6.10 5.76 -11.94
N TRP A 271 6.84 6.48 -12.77
CA TRP A 271 6.65 6.48 -14.22
C TRP A 271 7.97 6.68 -14.93
N GLN A 272 8.32 5.79 -15.88
CA GLN A 272 9.51 5.89 -16.72
C GLN A 272 10.82 6.18 -15.93
N ASP A 273 11.08 5.41 -14.86
CA ASP A 273 12.24 5.60 -13.96
C ASP A 273 12.30 6.98 -13.26
N GLN A 274 11.15 7.64 -13.13
CA GLN A 274 10.97 8.95 -12.51
C GLN A 274 9.81 8.91 -11.52
N ILE A 275 9.72 9.95 -10.68
CA ILE A 275 8.57 10.19 -9.81
C ILE A 275 7.69 11.29 -10.38
N ILE A 276 6.39 11.08 -10.31
CA ILE A 276 5.38 12.11 -10.52
C ILE A 276 5.00 12.67 -9.15
N LEU A 277 4.98 14.00 -9.06
CA LEU A 277 4.56 14.73 -7.87
C LEU A 277 3.26 15.47 -8.17
N ASP A 278 2.23 15.15 -7.40
CA ASP A 278 0.90 15.74 -7.51
C ASP A 278 0.62 16.63 -6.29
N PRO A 279 0.70 17.96 -6.43
CA PRO A 279 0.50 18.88 -5.33
C PRO A 279 -0.98 19.13 -5.04
N TYR A 280 -1.33 19.17 -3.76
CA TYR A 280 -2.67 19.50 -3.26
C TYR A 280 -2.62 20.77 -2.43
N ASP A 281 -3.51 21.71 -2.74
CA ASP A 281 -3.67 23.01 -2.10
C ASP A 281 -4.94 23.01 -1.24
N ASP A 282 -4.77 23.03 0.09
CA ASP A 282 -5.88 23.02 1.06
C ASP A 282 -6.83 24.22 0.92
N GLU A 283 -6.40 25.30 0.25
CA GLU A 283 -7.20 26.50 0.04
C GLU A 283 -8.05 26.45 -1.25
N LYS A 284 -7.89 25.42 -2.07
CA LYS A 284 -8.60 25.24 -3.35
C LYS A 284 -9.59 24.08 -3.29
N ARG A 285 -10.65 24.14 -4.10
CA ARG A 285 -11.53 22.98 -4.37
C ARG A 285 -10.79 21.95 -5.21
N GLY A 286 -11.10 20.67 -5.08
CA GLY A 286 -10.35 19.63 -5.77
C GLY A 286 -10.58 19.54 -7.28
N ASP A 287 -11.62 20.18 -7.83
CA ASP A 287 -11.77 20.39 -9.29
C ASP A 287 -10.88 21.52 -9.82
N GLU A 288 -10.32 22.35 -8.95
CA GLU A 288 -9.44 23.42 -9.39
C GLU A 288 -8.12 22.85 -9.93
N PRO A 289 -7.65 23.36 -11.07
CA PRO A 289 -6.46 22.83 -11.72
C PRO A 289 -5.18 23.18 -10.93
N MET A 290 -4.28 22.21 -10.91
CA MET A 290 -2.92 22.31 -10.41
C MET A 290 -1.94 21.73 -11.44
N PRO A 291 -0.71 22.28 -11.53
CA PRO A 291 0.34 21.66 -12.32
C PRO A 291 0.83 20.39 -11.62
N VAL A 292 1.00 19.34 -12.42
CA VAL A 292 1.59 18.06 -12.02
C VAL A 292 3.03 18.04 -12.51
N TYR A 293 3.95 17.55 -11.68
CA TYR A 293 5.38 17.57 -11.97
C TYR A 293 5.95 16.17 -12.15
N ILE A 294 7.07 16.09 -12.86
CA ILE A 294 7.91 14.89 -12.96
C ILE A 294 9.34 15.25 -12.57
N ALA A 295 10.00 14.36 -11.82
CA ALA A 295 11.35 14.53 -11.32
C ALA A 295 12.14 13.22 -11.37
N ASP A 296 13.46 13.30 -11.26
CA ASP A 296 14.28 12.13 -11.00
C ASP A 296 13.90 11.52 -9.63
N LEU A 297 14.30 10.26 -9.39
CA LEU A 297 13.84 9.51 -8.21
C LEU A 297 14.19 10.17 -6.87
N ASP A 298 15.24 10.98 -6.81
CA ASP A 298 15.62 11.74 -5.62
C ASP A 298 14.84 13.07 -5.46
N GLY A 299 13.94 13.39 -6.39
CA GLY A 299 13.21 14.66 -6.45
C GLY A 299 13.94 15.78 -7.22
N SER A 300 15.14 15.53 -7.74
CA SER A 300 15.87 16.50 -8.54
C SER A 300 15.36 16.62 -9.98
N ASN A 301 15.85 17.62 -10.73
CA ASN A 301 15.50 17.83 -12.14
C ASN A 301 13.99 17.97 -12.44
N LEU A 302 13.26 18.53 -11.47
CA LEU A 302 11.82 18.79 -11.52
C LEU A 302 11.40 19.56 -12.78
N LYS A 303 10.34 19.10 -13.43
CA LYS A 303 9.72 19.73 -14.61
C LYS A 303 8.21 19.60 -14.51
N VAL A 304 7.48 20.55 -15.09
CA VAL A 304 6.03 20.40 -15.27
C VAL A 304 5.77 19.28 -16.28
N LEU A 305 4.92 18.32 -15.90
CA LEU A 305 4.43 17.24 -16.74
C LEU A 305 3.10 17.63 -17.42
N LEU A 306 2.17 18.20 -16.64
CA LEU A 306 0.86 18.68 -17.08
C LEU A 306 0.52 19.97 -16.31
N GLU A 307 -0.12 20.95 -16.95
CA GLU A 307 -0.39 22.27 -16.35
C GLU A 307 -1.78 22.35 -15.67
N ASP A 308 -2.80 21.71 -16.26
CA ASP A 308 -4.21 21.89 -15.90
C ASP A 308 -4.87 20.57 -15.46
N VAL A 309 -4.45 20.02 -14.33
CA VAL A 309 -4.99 18.75 -13.79
C VAL A 309 -5.81 19.01 -12.53
N PRO A 310 -7.05 18.48 -12.41
CA PRO A 310 -7.81 18.54 -11.16
C PRO A 310 -7.01 17.94 -10.01
N GLN A 311 -6.78 18.70 -8.94
CA GLN A 311 -5.88 18.30 -7.85
C GLN A 311 -6.40 17.14 -6.98
N ALA A 312 -7.71 16.85 -7.01
CA ALA A 312 -8.25 15.66 -6.36
C ALA A 312 -8.20 14.41 -7.26
N GLY A 313 -7.67 14.53 -8.47
CA GLY A 313 -7.33 13.37 -9.28
C GLY A 313 -6.10 12.63 -8.73
N TYR A 314 -5.84 11.45 -9.28
CA TYR A 314 -4.60 10.73 -8.99
C TYR A 314 -4.12 9.96 -10.22
N PHE A 315 -2.82 9.66 -10.20
CA PHE A 315 -2.16 8.87 -11.22
C PHE A 315 -1.88 7.45 -10.74
N LEU A 316 -1.96 6.49 -11.67
CA LEU A 316 -1.47 5.13 -11.51
C LEU A 316 -0.65 4.77 -12.74
N SER A 317 0.24 3.80 -12.62
CA SER A 317 1.14 3.38 -13.69
C SER A 317 1.33 1.88 -13.66
N ASP A 318 1.38 1.24 -14.83
CA ASP A 318 1.81 -0.16 -14.99
C ASP A 318 3.21 -0.28 -15.61
N GLY A 319 3.92 0.85 -15.72
CA GLY A 319 5.21 0.99 -16.38
C GLY A 319 5.16 1.19 -17.90
N GLU A 320 4.04 0.88 -18.57
CA GLU A 320 3.86 1.11 -20.02
C GLU A 320 2.87 2.23 -20.32
N TYR A 321 1.84 2.40 -19.49
CA TYR A 321 0.86 3.47 -19.55
C TYR A 321 0.70 4.18 -18.21
N LEU A 322 0.39 5.48 -18.29
CA LEU A 322 0.01 6.31 -17.17
C LEU A 322 -1.51 6.50 -17.19
N TYR A 323 -2.16 6.23 -16.07
CA TYR A 323 -3.60 6.23 -15.90
C TYR A 323 -3.98 7.38 -14.98
N PHE A 324 -4.82 8.29 -15.44
CA PHE A 324 -5.37 9.36 -14.63
C PHE A 324 -6.84 9.07 -14.30
N PHE A 325 -7.20 9.23 -13.04
CA PHE A 325 -8.57 9.17 -12.56
C PHE A 325 -8.90 10.44 -11.80
N ASP A 326 -9.98 11.11 -12.21
CA ASP A 326 -10.51 12.26 -11.48
C ASP A 326 -11.42 11.76 -10.35
N ASP A 327 -10.96 11.93 -9.11
CA ASP A 327 -11.70 11.55 -7.90
C ASP A 327 -12.40 12.73 -7.24
N TRP A 328 -12.41 13.92 -7.88
CA TRP A 328 -13.10 15.07 -7.32
C TRP A 328 -14.61 14.88 -7.29
N MET A 329 -15.22 15.37 -6.20
CA MET A 329 -16.65 15.32 -5.94
C MET A 329 -17.09 16.61 -5.27
N GLU A 330 -18.22 17.20 -5.68
CA GLU A 330 -18.77 18.39 -5.02
C GLU A 330 -19.45 18.03 -3.69
N ASP A 331 -20.14 16.88 -3.63
CA ASP A 331 -20.74 16.32 -2.41
C ASP A 331 -20.57 14.80 -2.30
N ILE A 332 -20.68 14.24 -1.09
CA ILE A 332 -20.58 12.77 -0.86
C ILE A 332 -21.65 11.97 -1.63
N ASP A 333 -22.81 12.58 -1.90
CA ASP A 333 -23.89 11.98 -2.69
C ASP A 333 -23.57 11.96 -4.20
N ASP A 334 -22.65 12.83 -4.65
CA ASP A 334 -22.15 12.78 -6.04
C ASP A 334 -21.26 11.55 -6.29
N TRP A 335 -20.83 10.80 -5.26
CA TRP A 335 -20.11 9.52 -5.42
C TRP A 335 -20.91 8.50 -6.24
N LEU A 336 -22.24 8.64 -6.28
CA LEU A 336 -23.13 7.86 -7.16
C LEU A 336 -23.12 8.31 -8.63
N ARG A 337 -22.54 9.48 -8.92
CA ARG A 337 -22.51 10.14 -10.24
C ARG A 337 -21.12 10.19 -10.86
N ASN A 338 -20.04 9.90 -10.13
CA ASN A 338 -18.72 9.77 -10.75
C ASN A 338 -18.79 8.63 -11.79
N PRO A 339 -18.54 8.90 -13.09
CA PRO A 339 -18.62 7.90 -14.14
C PRO A 339 -17.53 6.83 -14.05
N GLY A 340 -16.58 6.96 -13.12
CA GLY A 340 -15.47 6.03 -12.99
C GLY A 340 -14.49 6.13 -14.16
N LYS A 341 -14.30 7.33 -14.72
CA LYS A 341 -13.59 7.52 -15.98
C LYS A 341 -12.08 7.59 -15.77
N TYR A 342 -11.36 6.77 -16.52
CA TYR A 342 -9.91 6.83 -16.66
C TYR A 342 -9.51 7.46 -17.99
N VAL A 343 -8.42 8.23 -17.96
CA VAL A 343 -7.68 8.70 -19.14
C VAL A 343 -6.33 8.00 -19.16
N VAL A 344 -5.95 7.44 -20.31
CA VAL A 344 -4.72 6.67 -20.44
C VAL A 344 -3.75 7.40 -21.36
N TYR A 345 -2.56 7.67 -20.84
CA TYR A 345 -1.46 8.32 -21.56
C TYR A 345 -0.37 7.29 -21.91
N ASP A 346 0.23 7.45 -23.08
CA ASP A 346 1.49 6.78 -23.42
C ASP A 346 2.71 7.56 -22.87
N LYS A 347 3.90 7.03 -23.14
CA LYS A 347 5.19 7.64 -22.76
C LYS A 347 5.43 9.05 -23.33
N ASP A 348 4.75 9.39 -24.44
CA ASP A 348 4.86 10.69 -25.11
C ASP A 348 3.74 11.64 -24.65
N MET A 349 3.06 11.27 -23.55
CA MET A 349 1.93 11.96 -22.94
C MET A 349 0.75 12.19 -23.91
N GLN A 350 0.61 11.33 -24.91
CA GLN A 350 -0.56 11.33 -25.78
C GLN A 350 -1.67 10.48 -25.16
N ILE A 351 -2.90 10.98 -25.21
CA ILE A 351 -4.07 10.19 -24.79
C ILE A 351 -4.27 9.08 -25.82
N VAL A 352 -4.06 7.84 -25.39
CA VAL A 352 -4.22 6.65 -26.25
C VAL A 352 -5.55 5.94 -26.02
N ASP A 353 -6.16 6.12 -24.86
CA ASP A 353 -7.48 5.57 -24.57
C ASP A 353 -8.20 6.30 -23.43
N THR A 354 -9.49 6.01 -23.31
CA THR A 354 -10.29 6.31 -22.12
C THR A 354 -11.19 5.12 -21.81
N PHE A 355 -11.53 4.88 -20.56
CA PHE A 355 -12.47 3.82 -20.18
C PHE A 355 -13.23 4.17 -18.91
N MET A 356 -14.30 3.43 -18.64
CA MET A 356 -15.04 3.51 -17.38
C MET A 356 -14.86 2.23 -16.57
N THR A 357 -14.84 2.33 -15.25
CA THR A 357 -14.88 1.15 -14.38
C THR A 357 -16.32 0.67 -14.17
N PRO A 358 -16.54 -0.64 -13.98
CA PRO A 358 -17.85 -1.15 -13.57
C PRO A 358 -18.23 -0.59 -12.20
N LEU A 359 -19.51 -0.26 -12.05
CA LEU A 359 -20.05 0.17 -10.76
C LEU A 359 -20.15 -1.04 -9.83
N ASN A 360 -19.88 -0.83 -8.55
CA ASN A 360 -20.17 -1.84 -7.52
C ASN A 360 -21.68 -1.98 -7.28
N GLU A 361 -22.07 -2.90 -6.40
CA GLU A 361 -23.48 -3.20 -6.08
C GLU A 361 -24.26 -1.99 -5.55
N ASN A 362 -23.56 -1.01 -4.96
CA ASN A 362 -24.12 0.25 -4.48
C ASN A 362 -24.16 1.34 -5.57
N GLY A 363 -23.90 1.00 -6.83
CA GLY A 363 -23.90 1.92 -7.97
C GLY A 363 -22.72 2.89 -7.99
N ARG A 364 -21.62 2.59 -7.31
CA ARG A 364 -20.49 3.50 -7.14
C ARG A 364 -19.29 3.06 -7.98
N ALA A 365 -18.66 4.02 -8.64
CA ALA A 365 -17.36 3.82 -9.24
C ALA A 365 -16.32 3.64 -8.12
N GLN A 366 -15.49 2.61 -8.22
CA GLN A 366 -14.38 2.43 -7.29
C GLN A 366 -13.07 2.84 -7.98
N ARG A 367 -12.08 3.20 -7.17
CA ARG A 367 -10.69 3.28 -7.61
C ARG A 367 -10.27 1.87 -8.04
N PHE A 368 -9.85 1.70 -9.28
CA PHE A 368 -9.39 0.42 -9.79
C PHE A 368 -7.87 0.40 -9.78
N PRO A 369 -7.25 -0.64 -9.20
CA PRO A 369 -5.84 -0.84 -9.42
C PRO A 369 -5.58 -1.08 -10.91
N VAL A 370 -4.38 -0.73 -11.34
CA VAL A 370 -3.99 -0.98 -12.73
C VAL A 370 -3.29 -2.33 -12.89
N GLY A 371 -2.61 -2.89 -11.89
CA GLY A 371 -1.90 -4.16 -12.07
C GLY A 371 -0.77 -4.04 -13.10
N ASP A 372 -0.41 -5.15 -13.74
CA ASP A 372 0.56 -5.11 -14.84
C ASP A 372 -0.06 -4.65 -16.16
N ARG A 373 0.76 -4.49 -17.20
CA ARG A 373 0.31 -4.00 -18.52
C ARG A 373 -0.78 -4.85 -19.22
N ASN A 374 -0.90 -6.13 -18.87
CA ASN A 374 -1.80 -7.06 -19.53
C ASN A 374 -3.03 -7.33 -18.68
N ARG A 375 -2.88 -7.42 -17.36
CA ARG A 375 -3.89 -8.00 -16.48
C ARG A 375 -3.87 -7.34 -15.10
N MET A 376 -5.06 -7.35 -14.50
CA MET A 376 -5.21 -7.08 -13.08
C MET A 376 -6.21 -8.04 -12.44
N TYR A 377 -5.93 -8.46 -11.21
CA TYR A 377 -6.71 -9.45 -10.46
C TYR A 377 -7.27 -8.85 -9.18
N PHE A 378 -8.53 -9.13 -8.88
CA PHE A 378 -9.19 -8.64 -7.68
C PHE A 378 -10.18 -9.65 -7.15
N THR A 379 -10.35 -9.66 -5.83
CA THR A 379 -11.30 -10.52 -5.14
C THR A 379 -12.68 -9.88 -5.15
N TYR A 380 -13.71 -10.71 -5.06
CA TYR A 380 -15.09 -10.27 -4.81
C TYR A 380 -15.76 -11.28 -3.90
N GLU A 381 -16.83 -10.86 -3.24
CA GLU A 381 -17.66 -11.70 -2.36
C GLU A 381 -19.13 -11.47 -2.72
N LYS A 382 -19.93 -12.54 -2.74
CA LYS A 382 -21.37 -12.51 -3.01
C LYS A 382 -22.14 -12.46 -1.69
N GLU A 383 -23.42 -12.12 -1.76
CA GLU A 383 -24.30 -12.03 -0.58
C GLU A 383 -24.40 -13.33 0.24
N ASP A 384 -24.17 -14.50 -0.37
CA ASP A 384 -24.18 -15.80 0.30
C ASP A 384 -22.86 -16.16 1.00
N GLY A 385 -21.87 -15.26 0.97
CA GLY A 385 -20.53 -15.45 1.55
C GLY A 385 -19.56 -16.22 0.66
N THR A 386 -19.98 -16.65 -0.53
CA THR A 386 -19.04 -17.18 -1.54
C THR A 386 -18.15 -16.05 -2.05
N TRP A 387 -16.91 -16.39 -2.37
CA TRP A 387 -15.95 -15.41 -2.86
C TRP A 387 -15.18 -15.97 -4.04
N GLY A 388 -14.64 -15.06 -4.85
CA GLY A 388 -13.92 -15.44 -6.05
C GLY A 388 -12.92 -14.39 -6.47
N VAL A 389 -12.36 -14.61 -7.66
CA VAL A 389 -11.40 -13.70 -8.29
C VAL A 389 -11.92 -13.32 -9.67
N LYS A 390 -11.85 -12.04 -9.98
CA LYS A 390 -12.10 -11.49 -11.30
C LYS A 390 -10.79 -10.96 -11.90
N CYS A 391 -10.71 -11.01 -13.22
CA CYS A 391 -9.60 -10.44 -13.98
C CYS A 391 -10.10 -9.33 -14.91
N TRP A 392 -9.36 -8.24 -14.91
CA TRP A 392 -9.39 -7.26 -15.99
C TRP A 392 -8.28 -7.61 -16.99
N GLU A 393 -8.66 -8.16 -18.14
CA GLU A 393 -7.74 -8.29 -19.28
C GLU A 393 -7.70 -6.97 -20.05
N LYS A 394 -6.54 -6.32 -20.04
CA LYS A 394 -6.35 -4.99 -20.60
C LYS A 394 -6.30 -5.02 -22.13
N LYS A 395 -7.04 -4.10 -22.74
CA LYS A 395 -7.13 -3.84 -24.18
C LYS A 395 -7.01 -2.34 -24.44
N ILE A 396 -5.93 -1.76 -23.92
CA ILE A 396 -5.66 -0.33 -24.04
C ILE A 396 -5.60 0.05 -25.53
N GLY A 397 -6.36 1.10 -25.89
CA GLY A 397 -6.57 1.57 -27.25
C GLY A 397 -7.88 1.09 -27.89
N GLU A 398 -8.58 0.13 -27.26
CA GLU A 398 -9.83 -0.43 -27.76
C GLU A 398 -11.07 0.06 -27.01
N TYR A 399 -10.94 0.58 -25.79
CA TYR A 399 -12.09 0.89 -24.93
C TYR A 399 -12.87 2.10 -25.43
N ARG A 400 -12.19 3.19 -25.82
CA ARG A 400 -12.79 4.41 -26.41
C ARG A 400 -13.97 4.96 -25.60
N GLY A 401 -13.78 5.02 -24.28
CA GLY A 401 -14.74 5.49 -23.30
C GLY A 401 -15.75 4.45 -22.81
N LYS A 402 -15.67 3.20 -23.30
CA LYS A 402 -16.54 2.12 -22.83
C LYS A 402 -16.13 1.63 -21.44
N THR A 403 -17.09 1.03 -20.74
CA THR A 403 -16.84 0.29 -19.51
C THR A 403 -15.97 -0.94 -19.78
N ILE A 404 -14.93 -1.14 -18.98
CA ILE A 404 -14.11 -2.36 -19.05
C ILE A 404 -14.94 -3.59 -18.68
N THR A 405 -14.57 -4.74 -19.24
CA THR A 405 -15.20 -6.03 -18.88
C THR A 405 -14.30 -6.77 -17.90
N LEU A 406 -14.93 -7.34 -16.88
CA LEU A 406 -14.27 -8.15 -15.87
C LEU A 406 -14.70 -9.60 -16.06
N THR A 407 -13.73 -10.49 -16.21
CA THR A 407 -13.98 -11.92 -16.36
C THR A 407 -13.94 -12.57 -14.98
N GLU A 408 -15.03 -13.24 -14.58
CA GLU A 408 -15.04 -14.09 -13.39
C GLU A 408 -14.19 -15.33 -13.68
N ILE A 409 -13.14 -15.51 -12.90
CA ILE A 409 -12.18 -16.61 -13.08
C ILE A 409 -12.68 -17.85 -12.35
N MET A 410 -13.17 -17.66 -11.12
CA MET A 410 -13.55 -18.74 -10.21
C MET A 410 -14.51 -18.28 -9.13
N ASP A 411 -15.25 -19.26 -8.60
CA ASP A 411 -16.08 -19.20 -7.41
C ASP A 411 -15.60 -20.28 -6.43
N ARG A 412 -15.42 -19.95 -5.14
CA ARG A 412 -14.92 -20.89 -4.12
C ARG A 412 -15.88 -21.13 -2.97
#